data_AF-A0A2N3LY21-F1
#
_entry.id   AF-A0A2N3LY21-F1
#
_cell.length_a   1.000
_cell.length_b   1.000
_cell.length_c   1.000
_cell.angle_alpha   90.00
_cell.angle_beta   90.00
_cell.angle_gamma   90.00
#
_symmetry.space_group_name_H-M   'P 1'
#
loop_
_entity.id
_entity.type
_entity.pdbx_description
1 polymer ?
#
loop_
_entity_poly.entity_id
_entity_poly.type
_entity_poly.pdbx_seq_one_letter_code
_entity_poly.pdbx_strand_id
1 'polypeptide(L)'
;MPQVHGQVWPSTPVDCRGSKLPSLEQRKISCDLTAALDASAVRELHAQIEPLVSEATYLTLNAAAVERLGTQAVQLFVATARALEMNGGRLAIVNITPTFREAYADLGLLAELDARSSINAEKDTDG
;
A
#
# COMPACT_ATOMS: atom_id res chain seq x y z
N MET A 1 53.52 -8.06 42.79
CA MET A 1 52.16 -7.50 42.63
C MET A 1 51.47 -8.28 41.52
N PRO A 2 50.36 -8.98 41.80
CA PRO A 2 49.73 -9.91 40.87
C PRO A 2 48.52 -9.30 40.14
N GLN A 3 48.05 -10.06 39.15
CA GLN A 3 46.70 -10.09 38.56
C GLN A 3 46.54 -9.48 37.14
N VAL A 4 46.84 -10.36 36.19
CA VAL A 4 46.19 -10.45 34.88
C VAL A 4 44.69 -10.76 35.06
N HIS A 5 43.83 -9.79 34.76
CA HIS A 5 42.43 -10.01 34.36
C HIS A 5 42.42 -9.89 32.83
N GLY A 6 42.03 -10.87 32.02
CA GLY A 6 40.90 -11.77 32.21
C GLY A 6 39.64 -11.12 31.65
N GLN A 7 39.51 -11.05 30.32
CA GLN A 7 38.20 -11.01 29.67
C GLN A 7 38.30 -11.58 28.25
N VAL A 8 38.06 -12.90 28.17
CA VAL A 8 37.51 -13.57 26.99
C VAL A 8 36.11 -13.02 26.81
N TRP A 9 35.84 -12.34 25.69
CA TRP A 9 34.46 -12.13 25.26
C TRP A 9 33.99 -13.41 24.58
N PRO A 10 32.91 -14.06 25.09
CA PRO A 10 32.33 -15.18 24.39
C PRO A 10 31.68 -14.67 23.10
N SER A 11 32.14 -15.22 21.97
CA SER A 11 31.37 -15.25 20.74
C SER A 11 30.04 -15.94 21.04
N THR A 12 28.97 -15.16 21.24
CA THR A 12 27.65 -15.74 21.27
C THR A 12 27.34 -16.23 19.86
N PRO A 13 26.98 -17.51 19.67
CA PRO A 13 26.32 -17.91 18.45
C PRO A 13 25.01 -17.13 18.38
N VAL A 14 24.79 -16.44 17.26
CA VAL A 14 23.47 -15.95 16.89
C VAL A 14 22.54 -17.17 16.84
N ASP A 15 21.80 -17.35 17.92
CA ASP A 15 20.74 -18.34 18.00
C ASP A 15 19.62 -17.83 17.08
N CYS A 16 19.64 -18.27 15.81
CA CYS A 16 18.56 -18.09 14.84
C CYS A 16 17.33 -18.91 15.26
N ARG A 17 16.98 -18.89 16.54
CA ARG A 17 15.88 -19.65 17.12
C ARG A 17 14.60 -18.91 16.83
N GLY A 18 13.97 -19.35 15.74
CA GLY A 18 12.55 -19.18 15.54
C GLY A 18 12.16 -17.73 15.36
N SER A 19 12.60 -17.12 14.25
CA SER A 19 11.68 -16.28 13.51
C SER A 19 10.55 -17.19 13.02
N LYS A 20 9.65 -17.57 13.94
CA LYS A 20 8.25 -17.78 13.60
C LYS A 20 7.85 -16.40 13.11
N LEU A 21 8.11 -16.16 11.82
CA LEU A 21 7.55 -15.05 11.09
C LEU A 21 6.09 -15.07 11.53
N PRO A 22 5.57 -14.01 12.18
CA PRO A 22 4.14 -13.97 12.39
C PRO A 22 3.60 -14.21 10.98
N SER A 23 2.81 -15.28 10.81
CA SER A 23 2.04 -15.47 9.60
C SER A 23 1.44 -14.09 9.35
N LEU A 24 1.93 -13.41 8.31
CA LEU A 24 1.46 -12.08 7.96
C LEU A 24 0.01 -12.36 7.59
N GLU A 25 -0.87 -12.28 8.57
CA GLU A 25 -2.31 -12.23 8.41
C GLU A 25 -2.48 -11.00 7.56
N GLN A 26 -2.42 -11.18 6.24
CA GLN A 26 -2.41 -10.09 5.27
C GLN A 26 -3.70 -9.33 5.52
N ARG A 27 -3.62 -8.23 6.28
CA ARG A 27 -4.80 -7.46 6.64
C ARG A 27 -5.26 -6.81 5.37
N LYS A 28 -6.27 -7.42 4.76
CA LYS A 28 -7.01 -6.89 3.63
C LYS A 28 -7.96 -5.84 4.18
N ILE A 29 -7.61 -4.59 3.96
CA ILE A 29 -8.44 -3.45 4.37
C ILE A 29 -9.13 -2.92 3.13
N SER A 30 -10.42 -2.64 3.25
CA SER A 30 -11.22 -2.05 2.17
C SER A 30 -11.74 -0.69 2.64
N CYS A 31 -11.60 0.32 1.79
CA CYS A 31 -12.10 1.67 2.05
C CYS A 31 -12.96 2.12 0.87
N ASP A 32 -14.17 2.56 1.16
CA ASP A 32 -15.05 3.18 0.16
C ASP A 32 -14.68 4.64 -0.02
N LEU A 33 -14.48 5.05 -1.27
CA LEU A 33 -14.23 6.44 -1.62
C LEU A 33 -15.54 7.23 -1.63
N THR A 34 -15.48 8.47 -1.18
CA THR A 34 -16.60 9.40 -1.22
C THR A 34 -16.86 9.89 -2.65
N ALA A 35 -18.08 10.38 -2.90
CA ALA A 35 -18.47 10.83 -4.24
C ALA A 35 -17.67 12.03 -4.75
N ALA A 36 -17.30 12.94 -3.84
CA ALA A 36 -16.38 14.03 -4.11
C ALA A 36 -15.10 13.84 -3.27
N LEU A 37 -13.96 13.91 -3.94
CA LEU A 37 -12.63 13.91 -3.34
C LEU A 37 -12.01 15.30 -3.46
N ASP A 38 -12.59 16.26 -2.72
CA ASP A 38 -12.03 17.60 -2.54
C ASP A 38 -10.88 17.62 -1.51
N ALA A 39 -10.24 18.78 -1.33
CA ALA A 39 -9.07 18.92 -0.46
C ALA A 39 -9.34 18.46 0.99
N SER A 40 -10.56 18.64 1.51
CA SER A 40 -10.91 18.20 2.86
C SER A 40 -11.03 16.68 2.90
N ALA A 41 -11.81 16.10 1.97
CA ALA A 41 -11.99 14.66 1.87
C ALA A 41 -10.65 13.92 1.64
N VAL A 42 -9.77 14.47 0.80
CA VAL A 42 -8.43 13.93 0.55
C VAL A 42 -7.58 13.95 1.83
N ARG A 43 -7.66 15.02 2.64
CA ARG A 43 -6.91 15.11 3.90
C ARG A 43 -7.40 14.09 4.93
N GLU A 44 -8.71 13.92 5.04
CA GLU A 44 -9.31 12.91 5.91
C GLU A 44 -8.96 11.49 5.45
N LEU A 45 -8.98 11.25 4.14
CA LEU A 45 -8.59 9.97 3.56
C LEU A 45 -7.11 9.67 3.79
N HIS A 46 -6.22 10.65 3.63
CA HIS A 46 -4.80 10.50 3.94
C HIS A 46 -4.59 10.12 5.42
N ALA A 47 -5.26 10.82 6.35
CA ALA A 47 -5.17 10.51 7.78
C ALA A 47 -5.67 9.09 8.12
N GLN A 48 -6.66 8.59 7.39
CA GLN A 48 -7.15 7.21 7.54
C GLN A 48 -6.17 6.18 6.97
N ILE A 49 -5.52 6.48 5.84
CA ILE A 49 -4.63 5.56 5.13
C ILE A 49 -3.23 5.51 5.74
N GLU A 50 -2.70 6.63 6.24
CA GLU A 50 -1.35 6.75 6.80
C GLU A 50 -0.98 5.63 7.80
N PRO A 51 -1.78 5.34 8.85
CA PRO A 51 -1.47 4.25 9.77
C PRO A 51 -1.51 2.88 9.07
N LEU A 52 -2.39 2.71 8.08
CA LEU A 52 -2.54 1.45 7.35
C LEU A 52 -1.33 1.15 6.47
N VAL A 53 -0.63 2.16 5.96
CA VAL A 53 0.57 1.96 5.15
C VAL A 53 1.70 1.26 5.93
N SER A 54 1.77 1.48 7.25
CA SER A 54 2.78 0.85 8.12
C SER A 54 2.38 -0.54 8.61
N GLU A 55 1.08 -0.86 8.60
CA GLU A 55 0.53 -2.08 9.21
C GLU A 55 -0.08 -3.08 8.20
N ALA A 56 -0.54 -2.60 7.04
CA ALA A 56 -1.37 -3.36 6.12
C ALA A 56 -0.59 -3.87 4.91
N THR A 57 -0.87 -5.13 4.54
CA THR A 57 -0.30 -5.76 3.35
C THR A 57 -1.14 -5.54 2.10
N TYR A 58 -2.44 -5.22 2.23
CA TYR A 58 -3.31 -5.06 1.06
C TYR A 58 -4.44 -4.06 1.33
N LEU A 59 -4.40 -2.92 0.64
CA LEU A 59 -5.45 -1.90 0.71
C LEU A 59 -6.28 -1.93 -0.58
N THR A 60 -7.59 -2.01 -0.44
CA THR A 60 -8.53 -1.93 -1.57
C THR A 60 -9.34 -0.64 -1.46
N LEU A 61 -9.30 0.19 -2.50
CA LEU A 61 -10.11 1.39 -2.62
C LEU A 61 -11.28 1.13 -3.56
N ASN A 62 -12.50 1.31 -3.08
CA ASN A 62 -13.70 1.19 -3.89
C ASN A 62 -14.07 2.57 -4.46
N ALA A 63 -13.92 2.72 -5.78
CA ALA A 63 -14.20 3.96 -6.50
C ALA A 63 -15.64 4.08 -7.01
N ALA A 64 -16.53 3.13 -6.68
CA ALA A 64 -17.89 3.05 -7.24
C ALA A 64 -18.71 4.34 -7.09
N ALA A 65 -18.54 5.05 -5.97
CA ALA A 65 -19.28 6.27 -5.69
C ALA A 65 -18.61 7.53 -6.28
N VAL A 66 -17.37 7.46 -6.78
CA VAL A 66 -16.58 8.65 -7.16
C VAL A 66 -17.14 9.29 -8.42
N GLU A 67 -17.67 10.50 -8.25
CA GLU A 67 -18.18 11.36 -9.31
C GLU A 67 -17.21 12.50 -9.64
N ARG A 68 -16.40 12.92 -8.66
CA ARG A 68 -15.44 14.02 -8.80
C ARG A 68 -14.17 13.78 -7.99
N LEU A 69 -13.03 13.96 -8.64
CA LEU A 69 -11.71 13.92 -8.01
C LEU A 69 -10.77 14.88 -8.72
N GLY A 70 -9.86 15.49 -7.95
CA GLY A 70 -8.81 16.35 -8.47
C GLY A 70 -7.43 15.68 -8.45
N THR A 71 -6.44 16.40 -8.97
CA THR A 71 -5.03 15.96 -9.00
C THR A 71 -4.51 15.51 -7.64
N GLN A 72 -4.92 16.19 -6.56
CA GLN A 72 -4.50 15.86 -5.19
C GLN A 72 -4.93 14.45 -4.78
N ALA A 73 -6.14 14.01 -5.17
CA ALA A 73 -6.61 12.66 -4.88
C ALA A 73 -5.80 11.61 -5.64
N VAL A 74 -5.53 11.85 -6.93
CA VAL A 74 -4.71 10.94 -7.74
C VAL A 74 -3.29 10.84 -7.19
N GLN A 75 -2.68 11.97 -6.81
CA GLN A 75 -1.37 12.01 -6.18
C GLN A 75 -1.33 11.25 -4.86
N LEU A 76 -2.36 11.38 -4.03
CA LEU A 76 -2.50 10.61 -2.80
C LEU A 76 -2.48 9.11 -3.13
N PHE A 77 -3.31 8.63 -4.07
CA PHE A 77 -3.37 7.21 -4.41
C PHE A 77 -2.04 6.66 -4.93
N VAL A 78 -1.34 7.42 -5.78
CA VAL A 78 -0.02 7.02 -6.28
C VAL A 78 1.01 6.98 -5.14
N ALA A 79 1.02 7.98 -4.26
CA ALA A 79 1.91 8.03 -3.11
C ALA A 79 1.64 6.87 -2.14
N THR A 80 0.37 6.62 -1.82
CA THR A 80 -0.08 5.49 -0.98
C THR A 80 0.35 4.16 -1.58
N ALA A 81 0.16 3.96 -2.88
CA ALA A 81 0.57 2.73 -3.52
C ALA A 81 2.08 2.48 -3.38
N ARG A 82 2.89 3.47 -3.72
CA ARG A 82 4.35 3.37 -3.61
C ARG A 82 4.77 3.09 -2.17
N ALA A 83 4.15 3.76 -1.22
CA ALA A 83 4.45 3.56 0.19
C ALA A 83 4.07 2.14 0.65
N LEU A 84 2.94 1.59 0.20
CA LEU A 84 2.58 0.19 0.45
C LEU A 84 3.57 -0.77 -0.21
N GLU A 85 3.94 -0.53 -1.47
CA GLU A 85 4.89 -1.36 -2.22
C GLU A 85 6.27 -1.39 -1.55
N MET A 86 6.75 -0.26 -1.02
CA MET A 86 7.99 -0.18 -0.23
C MET A 86 7.94 -1.01 1.06
N ASN A 87 6.74 -1.25 1.61
CA ASN A 87 6.52 -2.09 2.78
C ASN A 87 6.10 -3.52 2.42
N GLY A 88 6.18 -3.91 1.15
CA GLY A 88 5.78 -5.24 0.66
C GLY A 88 4.27 -5.46 0.58
N GLY A 89 3.48 -4.40 0.68
CA GLY A 89 2.04 -4.40 0.48
C GLY A 89 1.63 -4.01 -0.94
N ARG A 90 0.32 -3.94 -1.19
CA ARG A 90 -0.24 -3.52 -2.48
C ARG A 90 -1.50 -2.68 -2.32
N LEU A 91 -1.68 -1.73 -3.23
CA LEU A 91 -2.93 -1.00 -3.44
C LEU A 91 -3.71 -1.61 -4.60
N ALA A 92 -4.99 -1.90 -4.40
CA ALA A 92 -5.95 -2.26 -5.42
C ALA A 92 -7.04 -1.19 -5.52
N ILE A 93 -7.44 -0.82 -6.73
CA ILE A 93 -8.56 0.10 -6.97
C ILE A 93 -9.63 -0.65 -7.75
N VAL A 94 -10.83 -0.73 -7.19
CA VAL A 94 -11.96 -1.50 -7.74
C VAL A 94 -13.13 -0.58 -8.07
N ASN A 95 -14.02 -1.05 -8.96
CA ASN A 95 -15.20 -0.30 -9.42
C ASN A 95 -14.86 1.11 -9.93
N ILE A 96 -13.80 1.21 -10.72
CA ILE A 96 -13.32 2.47 -11.30
C ILE A 96 -14.42 3.08 -12.18
N THR A 97 -14.79 4.33 -11.88
CA THR A 97 -15.72 5.11 -12.71
C THR A 97 -15.00 5.75 -13.90
N PRO A 98 -15.72 6.14 -14.98
CA PRO A 98 -15.14 6.87 -16.09
C PRO A 98 -14.39 8.13 -15.63
N THR A 99 -14.98 8.92 -14.75
CA THR A 99 -14.35 10.12 -14.19
C THR A 99 -13.04 9.81 -13.46
N PHE A 100 -13.00 8.71 -12.70
CA PHE A 100 -11.78 8.27 -12.02
C PHE A 100 -10.67 7.94 -13.03
N ARG A 101 -11.01 7.22 -14.10
CA ARG A 101 -10.07 6.89 -15.17
C ARG A 101 -9.59 8.15 -15.91
N GLU A 102 -10.49 9.08 -16.22
CA GLU A 102 -10.16 10.36 -16.88
C GLU A 102 -9.18 11.18 -16.04
N ALA A 103 -9.37 11.27 -14.72
CA ALA A 103 -8.44 11.98 -13.84
C ALA A 103 -7.02 11.40 -13.85
N TYR A 104 -6.86 10.08 -14.02
CA TYR A 104 -5.54 9.48 -14.25
C TYR A 104 -5.02 9.72 -15.66
N ALA A 105 -5.89 9.75 -16.67
CA ALA A 105 -5.55 10.04 -18.06
C ALA A 105 -5.01 11.47 -18.23
N ASP A 106 -5.66 12.46 -17.61
CA ASP A 106 -5.23 13.87 -17.61
C ASP A 106 -3.80 14.06 -17.08
N LEU A 107 -3.35 13.15 -16.21
CA LEU A 107 -2.00 13.19 -15.63
C LEU A 107 -1.01 12.24 -16.33
N GLY A 108 -1.43 11.54 -17.38
CA GLY A 108 -0.61 10.54 -18.07
C GLY A 108 -0.31 9.28 -17.24
N LEU A 109 -1.15 8.98 -16.24
CA LEU A 109 -0.95 7.90 -15.26
C LEU A 109 -1.84 6.68 -15.51
N LEU A 110 -2.37 6.48 -16.72
CA LEU A 110 -3.24 5.33 -17.00
C LEU A 110 -2.58 3.97 -16.77
N ALA A 111 -1.29 3.83 -17.09
CA ALA A 111 -0.56 2.58 -16.83
C ALA A 111 -0.45 2.29 -15.33
N GLU A 112 -0.30 3.34 -14.52
CA GLU A 112 -0.27 3.28 -13.06
C GLU A 112 -1.66 2.85 -12.55
N LEU A 113 -2.75 3.42 -13.08
CA LEU A 113 -4.10 2.98 -12.75
C LEU A 113 -4.36 1.51 -13.12
N ASP A 114 -3.93 1.09 -14.31
CA ASP A 114 -4.13 -0.26 -14.84
C ASP A 114 -3.43 -1.31 -13.98
N ALA A 115 -2.17 -1.07 -13.58
CA ALA A 115 -1.41 -1.95 -12.69
C ALA A 115 -2.08 -2.19 -11.32
N ARG A 116 -2.99 -1.29 -10.91
CA ARG A 116 -3.72 -1.36 -9.62
C ARG A 116 -5.18 -1.73 -9.80
N SER A 117 -5.70 -1.61 -11.00
CA SER A 117 -7.04 -2.02 -11.31
C SER A 117 -7.08 -3.54 -11.23
N SER A 118 -7.94 -4.08 -10.38
CA SER A 118 -8.09 -5.54 -10.28
C SER A 118 -8.83 -6.15 -11.48
N ILE A 119 -8.96 -5.42 -12.57
CA ILE A 119 -9.63 -5.85 -13.80
C ILE A 119 -8.62 -6.67 -14.61
N ASN A 120 -8.54 -7.96 -14.28
CA ASN A 120 -7.83 -9.03 -14.99
C ASN A 120 -6.30 -9.13 -14.81
N ALA A 121 -5.88 -9.94 -13.84
CA ALA A 121 -4.65 -10.72 -13.92
C ALA A 121 -4.95 -12.19 -14.30
N GLU A 122 -5.94 -12.42 -15.15
CA GLU A 122 -6.33 -13.75 -15.66
C GLU A 122 -6.50 -13.70 -17.19
N LYS A 123 -5.43 -13.38 -17.94
CA LYS A 123 -5.34 -13.76 -19.36
C LYS A 123 -3.91 -13.63 -19.91
N ASP A 124 -3.00 -14.51 -19.50
CA ASP A 124 -1.92 -14.99 -20.39
C ASP A 124 -1.27 -16.26 -19.82
N THR A 125 -2.04 -17.34 -19.77
CA THR A 125 -1.48 -18.69 -19.88
C THR A 125 -2.46 -19.50 -20.70
N ASP A 126 -1.92 -20.21 -21.70
CA ASP A 126 -2.53 -21.26 -22.54
C ASP A 126 -2.87 -20.83 -23.99
N GLY A 127 -2.06 -21.36 -24.92
CA GLY A 127 -2.24 -21.31 -26.37
C GLY A 127 -0.93 -21.34 -27.15
#